data_AF-A0A539EBH2-F1
#
_entry.id   AF-A0A539EBH2-F1
#
_cell.length_a   1.000
_cell.length_b   1.000
_cell.length_c   1.000
_cell.angle_alpha   90.00
_cell.angle_beta   90.00
_cell.angle_gamma   90.00
#
_symmetry.space_group_name_H-M   'P 1'
#
loop_
_entity.id
_entity.type
_entity.pdbx_description
1 polymer ?
#
loop_
_entity_poly.entity_id
_entity_poly.type
_entity_poly.pdbx_seq_one_letter_code
_entity_poly.pdbx_strand_id
1 'polypeptide(L)'
;MLREKPAACFYLGAFFAESLVLAETGNSIGAIQVAGTAQPTQLPFFVAACDYTLIGEELFAASAYLSRDLRMLGSLRGQDVGKALAMVAIVAGCLLLTFGSLTGGGVASFADGFKRMFALNF
;
A
#
# COMPACT_ATOMS: atom_id res chain seq x y z
N MET A 1 22.41 17.03 11.83
CA MET A 1 21.57 16.61 12.97
C MET A 1 22.28 16.83 14.31
N LEU A 2 23.45 16.23 14.56
CA LEU A 2 24.15 16.38 15.86
C LEU A 2 24.47 17.83 16.27
N ARG A 3 24.80 18.70 15.32
CA ARG A 3 25.09 20.11 15.58
C ARG A 3 23.82 20.92 15.89
N GLU A 4 22.87 20.91 14.96
CA GLU A 4 21.66 21.74 15.02
C GLU A 4 20.58 21.18 15.96
N LYS A 5 20.66 19.88 16.31
CA LYS A 5 19.70 19.15 17.15
C LYS A 5 18.24 19.47 16.78
N PRO A 6 17.82 19.21 15.51
CA PRO A 6 16.44 19.45 15.11
C PRO A 6 15.47 18.65 15.97
N ALA A 7 14.30 19.24 16.25
CA ALA A 7 13.24 18.57 17.01
C ALA A 7 12.56 17.45 16.20
N ALA A 8 12.57 17.52 14.87
CA ALA A 8 12.00 16.52 13.99
C ALA A 8 12.82 16.32 12.71
N CYS A 9 12.87 15.08 12.23
CA CYS A 9 13.53 14.66 11.00
C CYS A 9 12.53 14.00 10.04
N PHE A 10 12.55 14.39 8.76
CA PHE A 10 11.70 13.81 7.72
C PHE A 10 12.56 13.05 6.69
N TYR A 11 12.30 11.75 6.52
CA TYR A 11 13.03 10.89 5.57
C TYR A 11 12.09 10.31 4.50
N LEU A 12 11.95 11.01 3.38
CA LEU A 12 11.02 10.62 2.32
C LEU A 12 11.79 10.20 1.06
N GLY A 13 11.67 8.94 0.66
CA GLY A 13 12.29 8.42 -0.57
C GLY A 13 13.08 7.12 -0.39
N ALA A 14 13.99 6.86 -1.33
CA ALA A 14 14.79 5.64 -1.40
C ALA A 14 16.21 5.91 -0.86
N PHE A 15 16.47 5.48 0.38
CA PHE A 15 17.75 5.55 1.10
C PHE A 15 18.37 4.18 1.35
N PHE A 16 17.76 3.09 0.87
CA PHE A 16 18.25 1.71 0.95
C PHE A 16 18.87 1.35 2.32
N ALA A 17 20.14 0.96 2.36
CA ALA A 17 20.81 0.55 3.59
C ALA A 17 21.14 1.74 4.50
N GLU A 18 21.33 2.93 3.94
CA GLU A 18 21.64 4.16 4.69
C GLU A 18 20.47 4.66 5.55
N SER A 19 19.26 4.13 5.33
CA SER A 19 18.04 4.42 6.10
C SER A 19 18.26 4.31 7.62
N LEU A 20 18.95 3.25 8.07
CA LEU A 20 19.18 3.00 9.49
C LEU A 20 20.20 3.99 10.08
N VAL A 21 21.23 4.36 9.32
CA VAL A 21 22.26 5.30 9.76
C VAL A 21 21.66 6.69 9.98
N LEU A 22 20.79 7.12 9.05
CA LEU A 22 20.04 8.38 9.17
C LEU A 22 19.09 8.35 10.37
N ALA A 23 18.32 7.27 10.50
CA ALA A 23 17.36 7.10 11.59
C ALA A 23 18.03 7.01 12.98
N GLU A 24 19.15 6.32 13.10
CA GLU A 24 19.92 6.24 14.34
C GLU A 24 20.48 7.61 14.73
N THR A 25 20.98 8.38 13.76
CA THR A 25 21.49 9.74 14.03
C THR A 25 20.37 10.66 14.51
N GLY A 26 19.19 10.61 13.91
CA GLY A 26 18.04 11.39 14.37
C GLY A 26 17.54 10.94 15.75
N ASN A 27 17.52 9.64 16.02
CA ASN A 27 17.18 9.11 17.34
C ASN A 27 18.19 9.54 18.42
N SER A 28 19.49 9.60 18.11
CA SER A 28 20.55 9.97 19.05
C SER A 28 20.40 11.39 19.64
N ILE A 29 19.67 12.27 18.95
CA ILE A 29 19.37 13.63 19.42
C ILE A 29 17.95 13.76 19.98
N GLY A 30 17.19 12.66 20.05
CA GLY A 30 15.79 12.65 20.51
C GLY A 30 14.81 13.33 19.55
N ALA A 31 15.13 13.40 18.25
CA ALA A 31 14.23 13.98 17.25
C ALA A 31 13.06 13.03 16.95
N ILE A 32 11.86 13.59 16.76
CA ILE A 32 10.73 12.84 16.19
C ILE A 32 11.04 12.52 14.73
N GLN A 33 10.89 11.27 14.32
CA GLN A 33 11.26 10.83 12.98
C GLN A 33 10.03 10.40 12.19
N VAL A 34 9.77 11.10 11.09
CA VAL A 34 8.72 10.77 10.12
C VAL A 34 9.37 10.33 8.83
N ALA A 35 9.25 9.05 8.51
CA ALA A 35 9.82 8.46 7.32
C ALA A 35 8.74 8.07 6.30
N GLY A 36 9.15 7.79 5.07
CA GLY A 36 8.25 7.31 4.04
C GLY A 36 9.01 6.75 2.84
N THR A 37 8.60 5.56 2.38
CA THR A 37 9.20 4.93 1.20
C THR A 37 8.22 4.05 0.46
N ALA A 38 8.37 4.00 -0.87
CA ALA A 38 7.68 3.04 -1.72
C ALA A 38 8.51 1.78 -1.99
N GLN A 39 9.74 1.69 -1.46
CA GLN A 39 10.66 0.60 -1.69
C GLN A 39 10.44 -0.53 -0.65
N PRO A 40 9.93 -1.71 -1.03
CA PRO A 40 9.61 -2.77 -0.07
C PRO A 40 10.81 -3.31 0.70
N THR A 41 12.00 -3.28 0.10
CA THR A 41 13.25 -3.74 0.73
C THR A 41 13.77 -2.78 1.80
N GLN A 42 13.39 -1.51 1.73
CA GLN A 42 13.81 -0.47 2.67
C GLN A 42 12.79 -0.25 3.78
N LEU A 43 11.51 -0.46 3.47
CA LEU A 43 10.40 -0.20 4.38
C LEU A 43 10.60 -0.76 5.79
N PRO A 44 11.09 -2.00 6.00
CA PRO A 44 11.29 -2.55 7.34
C PRO A 44 12.27 -1.74 8.18
N PHE A 45 13.26 -1.10 7.56
CA PHE A 45 14.25 -0.29 8.27
C PHE A 45 13.64 0.96 8.86
N PHE A 46 12.80 1.66 8.10
CA PHE A 46 12.10 2.84 8.60
C PHE A 46 11.02 2.47 9.62
N VAL A 47 10.28 1.39 9.39
CA VAL A 47 9.29 0.89 10.37
C VAL A 47 9.95 0.54 11.71
N ALA A 48 11.16 -0.02 11.69
CA ALA A 48 11.88 -0.40 12.90
C ALA A 48 12.58 0.78 13.61
N ALA A 49 13.01 1.81 12.86
CA ALA A 49 13.91 2.85 13.39
C ALA A 49 13.28 4.25 13.52
N CYS A 50 12.08 4.48 12.97
CA CYS A 50 11.40 5.78 13.00
C CYS A 50 10.04 5.69 13.72
N ASP A 51 9.59 6.81 14.30
CA ASP A 51 8.34 6.88 15.05
C ASP A 51 7.10 6.72 14.15
N TYR A 52 7.14 7.32 12.96
CA TYR A 52 6.06 7.24 11.98
C TYR A 52 6.63 6.92 10.61
N THR A 53 6.05 5.93 9.93
CA THR A 53 6.50 5.53 8.58
C THR A 53 5.33 5.46 7.62
N LEU A 54 5.37 6.27 6.57
CA LEU A 54 4.44 6.20 5.44
C LEU A 54 4.79 5.01 4.55
N ILE A 55 3.82 4.10 4.38
CA ILE A 55 4.00 2.86 3.65
C ILE A 55 3.48 2.99 2.23
N GLY A 56 4.37 2.92 1.23
CA GLY A 56 3.96 2.76 -0.17
C GLY A 56 2.96 3.82 -0.63
N GLU A 57 1.70 3.42 -0.79
CA GLU A 57 0.58 4.28 -1.20
C GLU A 57 0.36 5.50 -0.31
N GLU A 58 0.69 5.42 0.98
CA GLU A 58 0.55 6.55 1.91
C GLU A 58 1.51 7.70 1.58
N LEU A 59 2.71 7.39 1.07
CA LEU A 59 3.66 8.40 0.61
C LEU A 59 3.12 9.16 -0.61
N PHE A 60 2.48 8.45 -1.54
CA PHE A 60 1.86 9.04 -2.73
C PHE A 60 0.57 9.80 -2.38
N ALA A 61 -0.21 9.31 -1.43
CA ALA A 61 -1.38 10.02 -0.91
C ALA A 61 -0.96 11.33 -0.24
N ALA A 62 0.05 11.30 0.64
CA ALA A 62 0.56 12.48 1.31
C ALA A 62 1.05 13.54 0.30
N SER A 63 1.83 13.14 -0.71
CA SER A 63 2.31 14.07 -1.74
C SER A 63 1.17 14.64 -2.57
N ALA A 64 0.15 13.84 -2.94
CA ALA A 64 -1.02 14.29 -3.66
C ALA A 64 -1.88 15.29 -2.85
N TYR A 65 -2.10 15.02 -1.57
CA TYR A 65 -2.87 15.91 -0.70
C TYR A 65 -2.15 17.24 -0.40
N LEU A 66 -0.83 17.20 -0.22
CA LEU A 66 -0.02 18.40 0.03
C LEU A 66 0.12 19.26 -1.23
N SER A 67 0.41 18.63 -2.38
CA SER A 67 0.56 19.35 -3.66
C SER A 67 -0.77 19.78 -4.29
N ARG A 68 -1.88 19.13 -3.91
CA ARG A 68 -3.21 19.29 -4.51
C ARG A 68 -3.22 19.07 -6.03
N ASP A 69 -2.31 18.23 -6.53
CA ASP A 69 -2.29 17.87 -7.94
C ASP A 69 -3.47 16.94 -8.28
N LEU A 70 -4.36 17.45 -9.13
CA LEU A 70 -5.54 16.74 -9.61
C LEU A 70 -5.19 15.41 -10.31
N ARG A 71 -4.03 15.32 -10.96
CA ARG A 71 -3.61 14.09 -11.65
C ARG A 71 -3.26 12.99 -10.64
N MET A 72 -2.51 13.33 -9.60
CA MET A 72 -2.14 12.38 -8.55
C MET A 72 -3.37 11.95 -7.73
N LEU A 73 -4.21 12.91 -7.34
CA LEU A 73 -5.49 12.65 -6.66
C LEU A 73 -6.41 11.74 -7.50
N GLY A 74 -6.52 12.00 -8.81
CA GLY A 74 -7.30 11.17 -9.73
C GLY A 74 -6.75 9.74 -9.84
N SER A 75 -5.43 9.58 -9.89
CA SER A 75 -4.78 8.26 -9.91
C SER A 75 -5.06 7.46 -8.64
N LEU A 76 -4.94 8.08 -7.46
CA LEU A 76 -5.27 7.46 -6.17
C LEU A 76 -6.72 6.96 -6.15
N ARG A 77 -7.68 7.83 -6.51
CA ARG A 77 -9.09 7.46 -6.52
C ARG A 77 -9.42 6.36 -7.53
N GLY A 78 -8.77 6.38 -8.71
CA GLY A 78 -8.93 5.34 -9.71
C GLY A 78 -8.43 3.98 -9.21
N GLN A 79 -7.28 3.95 -8.54
CA GLN A 79 -6.75 2.73 -7.92
C GLN A 79 -7.67 2.19 -6.83
N ASP A 80 -8.22 3.05 -5.96
CA ASP A 80 -9.13 2.64 -4.89
C ASP A 80 -10.44 2.05 -5.43
N VAL A 81 -11.03 2.68 -6.45
CA VAL A 81 -12.25 2.17 -7.11
C VAL A 81 -11.96 0.83 -7.80
N GLY A 82 -10.81 0.70 -8.47
CA GLY A 82 -10.39 -0.56 -9.09
C GLY A 82 -10.25 -1.69 -8.07
N LYS A 83 -9.59 -1.42 -6.94
CA LYS A 83 -9.46 -2.38 -5.83
C LYS A 83 -10.83 -2.75 -5.25
N ALA A 84 -11.74 -1.79 -5.08
CA ALA A 84 -13.09 -2.05 -4.57
C ALA A 84 -13.89 -2.96 -5.52
N LEU A 85 -13.86 -2.70 -6.83
CA LEU A 85 -14.51 -3.55 -7.83
C LEU A 85 -13.92 -4.97 -7.82
N ALA A 86 -12.59 -5.10 -7.72
CA ALA A 86 -11.92 -6.39 -7.62
C ALA A 86 -12.34 -7.15 -6.35
N MET A 87 -12.39 -6.49 -5.19
CA MET A 87 -12.86 -7.11 -3.93
C MET A 87 -14.30 -7.61 -4.04
N VAL A 88 -15.20 -6.83 -4.62
CA VAL A 88 -16.60 -7.26 -4.85
C VAL A 88 -16.65 -8.48 -5.77
N ALA A 89 -15.91 -8.46 -6.87
CA ALA A 89 -15.86 -9.59 -7.81
C ALA A 89 -15.30 -10.87 -7.16
N ILE A 90 -14.27 -10.75 -6.32
CA ILE A 90 -13.70 -11.87 -5.56
C ILE A 90 -14.74 -12.44 -4.59
N VAL A 91 -15.39 -11.59 -3.78
CA VAL A 91 -16.41 -12.04 -2.82
C VAL A 91 -17.59 -12.71 -3.53
N ALA A 92 -18.11 -12.10 -4.60
CA ALA A 92 -19.19 -12.67 -5.40
C ALA A 92 -18.78 -14.01 -6.02
N GLY A 93 -17.56 -14.10 -6.55
CA GLY A 93 -16.99 -15.33 -7.09
C GLY A 93 -16.89 -16.43 -6.04
N CYS A 94 -16.32 -16.13 -4.87
CA CYS A 94 -16.23 -17.07 -3.75
C CYS A 94 -17.62 -17.60 -3.35
N LEU A 95 -18.60 -16.71 -3.17
CA LEU A 95 -19.97 -17.12 -2.81
C LEU A 95 -20.61 -17.98 -3.89
N LEU A 96 -20.53 -17.59 -5.15
CA LEU A 96 -21.07 -18.36 -6.28
C LEU A 96 -20.47 -19.76 -6.34
N LEU A 97 -19.17 -19.90 -6.11
CA LEU A 97 -18.50 -21.19 -6.08
C LEU A 97 -18.89 -22.05 -4.88
N THR A 98 -19.03 -21.45 -3.70
CA THR A 98 -19.48 -22.16 -2.49
C THR A 98 -20.94 -22.62 -2.61
N PHE A 99 -21.84 -21.79 -3.13
CA PHE A 99 -23.23 -22.19 -3.33
C PHE A 99 -23.39 -23.20 -4.48
N GLY A 100 -22.66 -23.02 -5.58
CA GLY A 100 -22.67 -23.95 -6.70
C GLY A 100 -22.20 -25.36 -6.33
N SER A 101 -21.23 -25.49 -5.42
CA SER A 101 -20.78 -26.80 -4.93
C SER A 101 -21.79 -27.47 -3.98
N LEU A 102 -22.63 -26.69 -3.29
CA LEU A 102 -23.60 -27.21 -2.32
C LEU A 102 -24.95 -27.59 -2.96
N THR A 103 -25.48 -26.77 -3.89
CA THR A 103 -26.83 -26.99 -4.41
C THR A 103 -26.88 -27.86 -5.66
N GLY A 104 -25.78 -27.98 -6.40
CA GLY A 104 -25.75 -28.62 -7.72
C GLY A 104 -26.68 -27.95 -8.76
N GLY A 105 -26.61 -28.35 -10.02
CA GLY A 105 -27.50 -27.87 -11.09
C GLY A 105 -27.08 -26.53 -11.74
N GLY A 106 -28.04 -25.68 -12.08
CA GLY A 106 -27.81 -24.47 -12.90
C GLY A 106 -26.86 -23.43 -12.28
N VAL A 107 -26.77 -23.39 -10.95
CA VAL A 107 -25.84 -22.51 -10.22
C VAL A 107 -24.39 -22.94 -10.43
N ALA A 108 -24.12 -24.24 -10.51
CA ALA A 108 -22.78 -24.76 -10.78
C ALA A 108 -22.28 -24.37 -12.19
N SER A 109 -23.17 -24.43 -13.19
CA SER A 109 -22.83 -24.01 -14.57
C SER A 109 -22.53 -22.51 -14.66
N PHE A 110 -23.25 -21.67 -13.93
CA PHE A 110 -22.97 -20.24 -13.86
C PHE A 110 -21.65 -19.94 -13.13
N ALA A 111 -21.37 -20.67 -12.03
CA ALA A 111 -20.11 -20.60 -11.31
C ALA A 111 -18.89 -20.95 -12.19
N ASP A 112 -19.01 -21.99 -13.03
CA ASP A 112 -17.97 -22.38 -13.97
C ASP A 112 -17.80 -21.39 -15.12
N GLY A 113 -18.90 -20.77 -15.58
CA GLY A 113 -18.85 -19.65 -16.53
C GLY A 113 -18.12 -18.43 -15.96
N PHE A 114 -18.39 -18.07 -14.70
CA PHE A 114 -17.72 -16.98 -14.01
C PHE A 114 -16.21 -17.26 -13.82
N LYS A 115 -15.82 -18.49 -13.45
CA LYS A 115 -14.41 -18.90 -13.40
C LYS A 115 -13.71 -18.71 -14.75
N ARG A 116 -14.35 -19.12 -15.85
CA ARG A 116 -13.77 -19.00 -17.20
C ARG A 116 -13.55 -17.56 -17.63
N MET A 117 -14.38 -16.63 -17.16
CA MET A 117 -14.23 -15.21 -17.45
C MET A 117 -12.93 -14.62 -16.85
N PHE A 118 -12.47 -15.14 -15.70
CA PHE A 118 -11.26 -14.67 -15.02
C PHE A 118 -10.05 -15.60 -15.19
N ALA A 119 -10.24 -16.83 -15.66
CA ALA A 119 -9.16 -17.71 -16.05
C ALA A 119 -8.51 -17.17 -17.32
N LEU A 120 -7.40 -16.44 -17.16
CA LEU A 120 -6.51 -16.04 -18.24
C LEU A 120 -5.85 -17.29 -18.83
N ASN A 121 -6.59 -18.03 -19.66
CA ASN A 121 -6.04 -19.09 -20.49
C ASN A 121 -5.34 -18.43 -21.68
N PHE A 122 -4.02 -18.25 -21.55
CA PHE A 122 -3.12 -18.12 -22.70
C PHE A 122 -2.70 -19.52 -23.16
#